data_AF-A0AAW2WSN2-F1
#
_entry.id   AF-A0AAW2WSN2-F1
#
_cell.length_a   1.000
_cell.length_b   1.000
_cell.length_c   1.000
_cell.angle_alpha   90.00
_cell.angle_beta   90.00
_cell.angle_gamma   90.00
#
_symmetry.space_group_name_H-M   'P 1'
#
loop_
_entity.id
_entity.type
_entity.pdbx_description
1 polymer ?
#
loop_
_entity_poly.entity_id
_entity_poly.type
_entity_poly.pdbx_seq_one_letter_code
_entity_poly.pdbx_strand_id
1 'polypeptide(L)'
;MLRNQQCEDLTSRRNPVPNWRIRIKQTRLVSEVSTILLQRHSKFWAPLLKPLKLSSEFNPSLFHQILSKIRTHPKICLNFFNWAKKNLDFKPDLKAKCELTRILLGSQLSELGNPILSSILQDCPPSKIVSLLVPSRKNADFHNTSPVLNSVIECYCGKQKYLKSLEVYQIAKLYGVVLSVDTCNILLNLLGDKNELRLAWCFYASTIRNGISANQSTWPLIARILYKDGKFGRVSRILDMGIYNPEILI
;
A
#
# COMPACT_ATOMS: atom_id res chain seq x y z
N MET A 1 64.83 27.28 36.31
CA MET A 1 63.79 28.28 36.64
C MET A 1 62.54 27.93 35.84
N LEU A 2 61.54 27.37 36.53
CA LEU A 2 60.15 27.90 36.64
C LEU A 2 59.23 27.33 35.54
N ARG A 3 58.35 26.36 35.87
CA ARG A 3 57.00 26.52 36.50
C ARG A 3 55.98 27.03 35.47
N ASN A 4 54.95 26.22 35.19
CA ASN A 4 53.54 26.41 35.62
C ASN A 4 52.90 27.70 35.05
N GLN A 5 51.66 27.75 34.57
CA GLN A 5 50.50 26.90 34.80
C GLN A 5 49.43 27.29 33.77
N GLN A 6 48.62 26.31 33.41
CA GLN A 6 47.27 26.48 32.89
C GLN A 6 46.43 27.31 33.88
N CYS A 7 45.70 28.32 33.39
CA CYS A 7 44.46 28.76 34.02
C CYS A 7 43.29 28.19 33.22
N GLU A 8 42.46 27.48 33.97
CA GLU A 8 41.23 26.82 33.59
C GLU A 8 40.24 27.81 32.99
N ASP A 9 39.52 27.38 31.95
CA ASP A 9 38.15 27.84 31.75
C ASP A 9 37.23 26.61 31.67
N LEU A 10 36.79 26.21 32.86
CA LEU A 10 35.77 25.20 33.12
C LEU A 10 34.40 25.81 32.84
N THR A 11 33.91 25.73 31.61
CA THR A 11 32.46 25.87 31.37
C THR A 11 31.91 24.76 30.47
N SER A 12 31.28 23.81 31.14
CA SER A 12 30.10 23.05 30.68
C SER A 12 30.28 22.11 29.48
N ARG A 13 31.05 21.02 29.67
CA ARG A 13 30.78 19.77 28.93
C ARG A 13 29.46 19.19 29.42
N ARG A 14 28.35 19.57 28.79
CA ARG A 14 27.08 18.85 28.91
C ARG A 14 27.30 17.41 28.45
N ASN A 15 27.35 16.48 29.39
CA ASN A 15 27.32 15.05 29.09
C ASN A 15 26.08 14.75 28.22
N PRO A 16 26.25 14.19 27.00
CA PRO A 16 25.10 13.82 26.19
C PRO A 16 24.30 12.75 26.95
N VAL A 17 22.99 12.98 27.07
CA VAL A 17 22.06 12.07 27.76
C VAL A 17 22.22 10.65 27.18
N PRO A 18 22.37 9.60 28.02
CA PRO A 18 22.55 8.24 27.53
C PRO A 18 21.38 7.81 26.65
N ASN A 19 21.69 7.37 25.43
CA ASN A 19 20.73 6.97 24.38
C ASN A 19 19.63 6.01 24.88
N TRP A 20 19.94 5.14 25.85
CA TRP A 20 18.98 4.20 26.42
C TRP A 20 17.85 4.85 27.24
N ARG A 21 18.10 5.95 27.96
CA ARG A 21 17.07 6.65 28.76
C ARG A 21 16.03 7.31 27.86
N ILE A 22 16.49 7.87 26.74
CA ILE A 22 15.62 8.48 25.72
C ILE A 22 14.74 7.39 25.09
N ARG A 23 15.31 6.23 24.74
CA ARG A 23 14.57 5.09 24.19
C ARG A 23 13.49 4.55 25.13
N ILE A 24 13.78 4.44 26.43
CA ILE A 24 12.78 3.99 27.42
C ILE A 24 11.62 4.99 27.52
N LYS A 25 11.92 6.29 27.62
CA LYS A 25 10.90 7.34 27.64
C LYS A 25 10.02 7.30 26.39
N GLN A 26 10.62 7.18 25.21
CA GLN A 26 9.90 7.06 23.95
C GLN A 26 9.04 5.80 23.88
N THR A 27 9.55 4.66 24.34
CA THR A 27 8.79 3.39 24.36
C THR A 27 7.58 3.49 25.28
N ARG A 28 7.74 4.11 26.45
CA ARG A 28 6.64 4.36 27.39
C ARG A 28 5.60 5.30 26.79
N LEU A 29 6.04 6.41 26.17
CA LEU A 29 5.15 7.33 25.47
C LEU A 29 4.35 6.62 24.37
N VAL A 30 5.02 5.83 23.52
CA VAL A 30 4.36 5.04 22.48
C VAL A 30 3.31 4.11 23.09
N SER A 31 3.64 3.40 24.17
CA SER A 31 2.69 2.51 24.84
C SER A 31 1.47 3.25 25.39
N GLU A 32 1.69 4.34 26.14
CA GLU A 32 0.60 5.13 26.74
C GLU A 32 -0.33 5.71 25.65
N VAL A 33 0.25 6.27 24.58
CA VAL A 33 -0.53 6.80 23.45
C VAL A 33 -1.31 5.67 22.77
N SER A 34 -0.66 4.55 22.44
CA SER A 34 -1.34 3.42 21.82
C SER A 34 -2.50 2.89 22.67
N THR A 35 -2.35 2.80 23.99
CA THR A 35 -3.42 2.39 24.89
C THR A 35 -4.60 3.37 24.86
N ILE A 36 -4.35 4.69 24.89
CA ILE A 36 -5.41 5.71 24.77
C ILE A 36 -6.14 5.58 23.43
N LEU A 37 -5.40 5.42 22.33
CA LEU A 37 -5.98 5.30 21.00
C LEU A 37 -6.85 4.05 20.85
N LEU A 38 -6.46 2.93 21.47
CA LEU A 38 -7.18 1.66 21.39
C LEU A 38 -8.43 1.63 22.28
N GLN A 39 -8.38 2.24 23.46
CA GLN A 39 -9.45 2.10 24.46
C GLN A 39 -10.49 3.22 24.41
N ARG A 40 -10.17 4.38 23.83
CA ARG A 40 -11.01 5.58 23.93
C ARG A 40 -11.50 6.04 22.57
N HIS A 41 -12.74 6.51 22.53
CA HIS A 41 -13.33 7.08 21.32
C HIS A 41 -12.52 8.31 20.85
N SER A 42 -12.38 8.48 19.53
CA SER A 42 -11.51 9.50 18.92
C SER A 42 -11.79 10.93 19.37
N LYS A 43 -13.06 11.24 19.67
CA LYS A 43 -13.50 12.53 20.24
C LYS A 43 -12.81 12.93 21.55
N PHE A 44 -12.30 11.95 22.31
CA PHE A 44 -11.63 12.18 23.59
C PHE A 44 -10.10 12.19 23.48
N TRP A 45 -9.53 11.98 22.29
CA TRP A 45 -8.06 11.92 22.15
C TRP A 45 -7.38 13.26 22.44
N ALA A 46 -7.91 14.37 21.96
CA ALA A 46 -7.31 15.69 22.20
C ALA A 46 -7.07 16.01 23.69
N PRO A 47 -8.07 15.92 24.60
CA PRO A 47 -7.84 16.20 26.01
C PRO A 47 -6.93 15.15 26.68
N LEU A 48 -7.01 13.88 26.30
CA LEU A 48 -6.22 12.79 26.90
C LEU A 48 -4.75 12.78 26.45
N LEU A 49 -4.47 13.26 25.23
CA LEU A 49 -3.13 13.32 24.67
C LEU A 49 -2.41 14.65 24.96
N LYS A 50 -3.16 15.71 25.32
CA LYS A 50 -2.60 17.01 25.75
C LYS A 50 -1.54 16.90 26.87
N PRO A 51 -1.74 16.15 27.97
CA PRO A 51 -0.74 16.06 29.04
C PRO A 51 0.57 15.39 28.60
N LEU A 52 0.55 14.60 27.52
CA LEU A 52 1.72 13.91 26.99
C LEU A 52 2.64 14.80 26.15
N LYS A 53 2.27 16.07 25.92
CA LYS A 53 3.07 17.06 25.16
C LYS A 53 3.57 16.55 23.80
N LEU A 54 2.73 15.78 23.12
CA LEU A 54 3.08 15.14 21.83
C LEU A 54 3.49 16.13 20.75
N SER A 55 2.94 17.34 20.74
CA SER A 55 3.17 18.33 19.67
C SER A 55 4.64 18.74 19.49
N SER A 56 5.45 18.79 20.55
CA SER A 56 6.87 19.17 20.45
C SER A 56 7.78 18.03 20.01
N GLU A 57 7.34 16.77 20.15
CA GLU A 57 8.18 15.58 19.90
C GLU A 57 7.68 14.75 18.70
N PHE A 58 6.56 15.13 18.09
CA PHE A 58 5.94 14.34 17.03
C PHE A 58 6.76 14.38 15.74
N ASN A 59 7.22 13.21 15.32
CA ASN A 59 7.99 13.03 14.09
C ASN A 59 7.54 11.73 13.39
N PRO A 60 7.91 11.52 12.11
CA PRO A 60 7.52 10.31 11.38
C PRO A 60 7.90 9.00 12.09
N SER A 61 9.06 8.94 12.76
CA SER A 61 9.49 7.75 13.50
C SER A 61 8.54 7.41 14.66
N LEU A 62 8.13 8.43 15.43
CA LEU A 62 7.16 8.25 16.51
C LEU A 62 5.79 7.81 15.96
N PHE A 63 5.35 8.42 14.86
CA PHE A 63 4.12 8.01 14.17
C PHE A 63 4.15 6.53 13.77
N HIS A 64 5.24 6.07 13.13
CA HIS A 64 5.40 4.66 12.74
C HIS A 64 5.39 3.70 13.93
N GLN A 65 6.05 4.07 15.05
CA GLN A 65 6.06 3.25 16.25
C GLN A 65 4.65 3.09 16.87
N ILE A 66 3.90 4.19 16.94
CA ILE A 66 2.51 4.17 17.42
C ILE A 66 1.63 3.37 16.46
N LEU A 67 1.73 3.63 15.15
CA LEU A 67 0.96 2.93 14.11
C LEU A 67 1.19 1.41 14.17
N SER A 68 2.44 0.99 14.34
CA SER A 68 2.81 -0.42 14.48
C SER A 68 2.12 -1.11 15.68
N LYS A 69 1.95 -0.40 16.80
CA LYS A 69 1.25 -0.91 18.00
C LYS A 69 -0.26 -1.02 17.82
N ILE A 70 -0.87 -0.12 17.04
CA ILE A 70 -2.33 -0.10 16.81
C ILE A 70 -2.76 -0.80 15.51
N ARG A 71 -1.81 -1.35 14.74
CA ARG A 71 -2.01 -1.89 13.37
C ARG A 71 -3.12 -2.94 13.24
N THR A 72 -3.44 -3.65 14.33
CA THR A 72 -4.52 -4.64 14.38
C THR A 72 -5.92 -4.01 14.37
N HIS A 73 -6.02 -2.68 14.47
CA HIS A 73 -7.25 -1.91 14.44
C HIS A 73 -7.22 -0.87 13.30
N PRO A 74 -7.50 -1.28 12.05
CA PRO A 74 -7.29 -0.44 10.86
C PRO A 74 -8.05 0.89 10.86
N LYS A 75 -9.30 0.90 11.36
CA LYS A 75 -10.10 2.13 11.49
C LYS A 75 -9.49 3.11 12.50
N ILE A 76 -8.90 2.60 13.59
CA ILE A 76 -8.20 3.41 14.59
C ILE A 76 -6.91 3.98 13.97
N CYS A 77 -6.19 3.20 13.15
CA CYS A 77 -5.02 3.68 12.41
C CYS A 77 -5.36 4.87 11.52
N LEU A 78 -6.44 4.79 10.75
CA LEU A 78 -6.90 5.89 9.89
C LEU A 78 -7.31 7.12 10.70
N ASN A 79 -8.08 6.91 11.77
CA ASN A 79 -8.49 8.00 12.66
C ASN A 79 -7.27 8.70 13.27
N PHE A 80 -6.27 7.94 13.73
CA PHE A 80 -5.04 8.49 14.28
C PHE A 80 -4.24 9.28 13.24
N PHE A 81 -4.11 8.76 12.03
CA PHE A 81 -3.46 9.47 10.92
C PHE A 81 -4.12 10.82 10.62
N ASN A 82 -5.45 10.85 10.52
CA ASN A 82 -6.20 12.09 10.28
C ASN A 82 -6.12 13.06 11.47
N TRP A 83 -6.21 12.53 12.69
CA TRP A 83 -6.10 13.33 13.91
C TRP A 83 -4.70 13.96 14.04
N ALA A 84 -3.63 13.21 13.78
CA ALA A 84 -2.26 13.71 13.83
C ALA A 84 -2.03 14.82 12.79
N LYS A 85 -2.53 14.65 11.56
CA LYS A 85 -2.47 15.71 10.53
C LYS A 85 -3.16 17.01 10.98
N LYS A 86 -4.32 16.89 11.64
CA LYS A 86 -5.15 18.04 12.04
C LYS A 86 -4.64 18.74 13.31
N ASN A 87 -4.08 18.00 14.27
CA ASN A 87 -3.82 18.51 15.62
C ASN A 87 -2.34 18.61 15.97
N LEU A 88 -1.45 17.98 15.20
CA LEU A 88 0.00 17.95 15.46
C LEU A 88 0.83 18.52 14.31
N ASP A 89 0.20 19.20 13.35
CA ASP A 89 0.80 19.67 12.09
C ASP A 89 1.63 18.60 11.36
N PHE A 90 1.25 17.34 11.58
CA PHE A 90 1.98 16.20 11.04
C PHE A 90 1.83 16.16 9.52
N LYS A 91 2.97 16.18 8.82
CA LYS A 91 3.05 15.98 7.37
C LYS A 91 3.45 14.53 7.11
N PRO A 92 2.50 13.63 6.73
CA PRO A 92 2.83 12.23 6.53
C PRO A 92 3.73 12.07 5.32
N ASP A 93 4.87 11.44 5.53
CA ASP A 93 5.77 11.07 4.45
C ASP A 93 5.17 9.93 3.61
N LEU A 94 5.84 9.63 2.49
CA LEU A 94 5.41 8.56 1.58
C LEU A 94 5.31 7.21 2.31
N LYS A 95 6.23 6.94 3.24
CA LYS A 95 6.28 5.69 3.99
C LYS A 95 5.07 5.54 4.90
N ALA A 96 4.67 6.58 5.62
CA ALA A 96 3.50 6.59 6.49
C ALA A 96 2.21 6.37 5.70
N LYS A 97 2.10 7.01 4.53
CA LYS A 97 0.96 6.79 3.62
C LYS A 97 0.92 5.34 3.11
N CYS A 98 2.04 4.80 2.63
CA CYS A 98 2.13 3.41 2.19
C CYS A 98 1.82 2.41 3.31
N GLU A 99 2.32 2.65 4.52
CA GLU A 99 2.06 1.77 5.66
C GLU A 99 0.57 1.74 6.03
N LEU A 100 -0.08 2.91 6.07
CA LEU A 100 -1.53 2.98 6.32
C LEU A 100 -2.34 2.33 5.19
N THR A 101 -1.99 2.57 3.93
CA THR A 101 -2.60 1.91 2.77
C THR A 101 -2.51 0.39 2.88
N ARG A 102 -1.33 -0.14 3.22
CA ARG A 102 -1.11 -1.57 3.42
C ARG A 102 -2.01 -2.14 4.52
N ILE A 103 -2.13 -1.44 5.66
CA ILE A 103 -3.00 -1.86 6.77
C ILE A 103 -4.47 -1.91 6.34
N LEU A 104 -4.95 -0.85 5.67
CA LEU A 104 -6.36 -0.74 5.27
C LEU A 104 -6.74 -1.76 4.20
N LEU A 105 -5.97 -1.86 3.13
CA LEU A 105 -6.24 -2.78 2.02
C LEU A 105 -6.03 -4.24 2.44
N GLY A 106 -5.00 -4.52 3.24
CA GLY A 106 -4.78 -5.83 3.83
C GLY A 106 -5.91 -6.29 4.75
N SER A 107 -6.68 -5.34 5.30
CA SER A 107 -7.85 -5.60 6.14
C SER A 107 -9.18 -5.52 5.36
N GLN A 108 -9.12 -5.55 4.02
CA GLN A 108 -10.29 -5.46 3.13
C GLN A 108 -11.11 -4.16 3.26
N LEU A 109 -10.49 -3.08 3.74
CA LEU A 109 -11.12 -1.75 3.84
C LEU A 109 -10.75 -0.88 2.63
N SER A 110 -11.05 -1.38 1.43
CA SER A 110 -10.69 -0.72 0.16
C SER A 110 -11.26 0.69 0.04
N GLU A 111 -12.50 0.91 0.50
CA GLU A 111 -13.15 2.23 0.52
C GLU A 111 -12.35 3.30 1.29
N LEU A 112 -11.64 2.88 2.34
CA LEU A 112 -10.82 3.77 3.16
C LEU A 112 -9.38 3.87 2.65
N GLY A 113 -8.85 2.78 2.08
CA GLY A 113 -7.47 2.70 1.59
C GLY A 113 -7.27 3.35 0.22
N ASN A 114 -8.24 3.24 -0.68
CA ASN A 114 -8.15 3.69 -2.07
C ASN A 114 -7.95 5.20 -2.24
N PRO A 115 -8.58 6.09 -1.44
CA PRO A 115 -8.29 7.52 -1.51
C PRO A 115 -6.82 7.84 -1.18
N ILE A 116 -6.25 7.17 -0.17
CA ILE A 116 -4.85 7.37 0.22
C ILE A 116 -3.94 6.80 -0.87
N LEU A 117 -4.21 5.58 -1.34
CA LEU A 117 -3.48 4.95 -2.45
C LEU A 117 -3.47 5.87 -3.69
N SER A 118 -4.63 6.41 -4.06
CA SER A 118 -4.79 7.29 -5.20
C SER A 118 -3.91 8.53 -5.13
N SER A 119 -3.73 9.09 -3.93
CA SER A 119 -2.81 10.22 -3.69
C SER A 119 -1.34 9.81 -3.84
N ILE A 120 -0.97 8.59 -3.45
CA ILE A 120 0.41 8.08 -3.57
C ILE A 120 0.79 7.81 -5.03
N LEU A 121 -0.15 7.27 -5.83
CA LEU A 121 0.12 6.84 -7.21
C LEU A 121 0.32 8.01 -8.20
N GLN A 122 0.00 9.25 -7.82
CA GLN A 122 0.21 10.41 -8.70
C GLN A 122 1.69 10.78 -8.82
N ASP A 123 2.44 10.67 -7.72
CA ASP A 123 3.76 11.32 -7.58
C ASP A 123 4.94 10.35 -7.67
N CYS A 124 4.70 9.04 -7.85
CA CYS A 124 5.75 8.03 -7.72
C CYS A 124 5.70 6.95 -8.82
N PRO A 125 6.87 6.40 -9.20
CA PRO A 125 6.95 5.27 -10.13
C PRO A 125 6.46 3.98 -9.44
N PRO A 126 5.87 3.04 -10.20
CA PRO A 126 5.32 1.80 -9.63
C PRO A 126 6.34 1.00 -8.81
N SER A 127 7.57 0.83 -9.31
CA SER A 127 8.67 0.16 -8.59
C SER A 127 8.88 0.66 -7.15
N LYS A 128 8.96 1.99 -6.97
CA LYS A 128 9.14 2.62 -5.66
C LYS A 128 7.95 2.37 -4.75
N ILE A 129 6.73 2.50 -5.28
CA ILE A 129 5.50 2.32 -4.50
C ILE A 129 5.37 0.87 -4.03
N VAL A 130 5.57 -0.08 -4.96
CA VAL A 130 5.49 -1.51 -4.65
C VAL A 130 6.55 -1.89 -3.62
N SER A 131 7.78 -1.37 -3.71
CA SER A 131 8.83 -1.63 -2.70
C SER A 131 8.47 -1.17 -1.27
N LEU A 132 7.59 -0.17 -1.15
CA LEU A 132 7.12 0.34 0.15
C LEU A 132 5.83 -0.35 0.63
N LEU A 133 5.02 -0.87 -0.29
CA LEU A 133 3.77 -1.56 0.01
C LEU A 133 3.96 -3.05 0.30
N VAL A 134 4.97 -3.67 -0.29
CA VAL A 134 5.29 -5.10 -0.10
C VAL A 134 6.23 -5.24 1.09
N PRO A 135 5.79 -5.83 2.22
CA PRO A 135 6.69 -6.13 3.33
C PRO A 135 7.66 -7.25 2.94
N SER A 136 8.72 -7.43 3.75
CA SER A 136 9.62 -8.58 3.59
C SER A 136 8.83 -9.89 3.63
N ARG A 137 9.23 -10.88 2.82
CA ARG A 137 8.60 -12.21 2.78
C ARG A 137 8.60 -12.94 4.12
N LYS A 138 9.54 -12.61 5.02
CA LYS A 138 9.61 -13.16 6.39
C LYS A 138 8.61 -12.50 7.35
N ASN A 139 7.93 -11.44 6.92
CA ASN A 139 6.96 -10.73 7.73
C ASN A 139 5.61 -11.48 7.73
N ALA A 140 5.00 -11.62 8.90
CA ALA A 140 3.69 -12.25 9.05
C ALA A 140 2.62 -11.60 8.15
N ASP A 141 2.74 -10.30 7.87
CA ASP A 141 1.79 -9.54 7.05
C ASP A 141 1.92 -9.80 5.54
N PHE A 142 2.86 -10.65 5.08
CA PHE A 142 3.09 -10.86 3.65
C PHE A 142 1.86 -11.42 2.91
N HIS A 143 1.01 -12.21 3.58
CA HIS A 143 -0.25 -12.72 3.00
C HIS A 143 -1.20 -11.59 2.55
N ASN A 144 -1.11 -10.41 3.18
CA ASN A 144 -1.92 -9.24 2.84
C ASN A 144 -1.40 -8.46 1.62
N THR A 145 -0.32 -8.92 0.98
CA THR A 145 0.29 -8.25 -0.17
C THR A 145 -0.57 -8.37 -1.43
N SER A 146 -1.26 -9.50 -1.64
CA SER A 146 -2.09 -9.71 -2.84
C SER A 146 -3.24 -8.69 -2.93
N PRO A 147 -4.08 -8.49 -1.89
CA PRO A 147 -5.10 -7.43 -1.91
C PRO A 147 -4.53 -6.04 -2.19
N VAL A 148 -3.37 -5.70 -1.61
CA VAL A 148 -2.71 -4.40 -1.80
C VAL A 148 -2.28 -4.20 -3.25
N LEU A 149 -1.64 -5.20 -3.86
CA LEU A 149 -1.20 -5.11 -5.27
C LEU A 149 -2.37 -5.17 -6.26
N ASN A 150 -3.43 -5.90 -5.94
CA ASN A 150 -4.68 -5.89 -6.70
C ASN A 150 -5.22 -4.46 -6.79
N SER A 151 -5.38 -3.77 -5.65
CA SER A 151 -5.88 -2.38 -5.63
C SER A 151 -4.94 -1.40 -6.34
N VAL A 152 -3.62 -1.61 -6.32
CA VAL A 152 -2.67 -0.77 -7.07
C VAL A 152 -2.90 -0.90 -8.57
N ILE A 153 -3.05 -2.13 -9.08
CA ILE A 153 -3.34 -2.39 -10.49
C ILE A 153 -4.70 -1.82 -10.88
N GLU A 154 -5.73 -2.07 -10.07
CA GLU A 154 -7.09 -1.53 -10.29
C GLU A 154 -7.09 0.00 -10.35
N CYS A 155 -6.36 0.67 -9.45
CA CYS A 155 -6.25 2.12 -9.45
C CYS A 155 -5.53 2.65 -10.70
N TYR A 156 -4.46 1.99 -11.17
CA TYR A 156 -3.82 2.37 -12.43
C TYR A 156 -4.72 2.11 -13.64
N CYS A 157 -5.46 1.00 -13.66
CA CYS A 157 -6.42 0.69 -14.71
C CYS A 157 -7.57 1.72 -14.76
N GLY A 158 -8.13 2.10 -13.61
CA GLY A 158 -9.14 3.17 -13.51
C GLY A 158 -8.63 4.51 -14.03
N LYS A 159 -7.31 4.77 -13.92
CA LYS A 159 -6.63 5.94 -14.49
C LYS A 159 -6.14 5.73 -15.93
N GLN A 160 -6.55 4.65 -16.60
CA GLN A 160 -6.19 4.30 -17.98
C GLN A 160 -4.68 4.07 -18.21
N LYS A 161 -3.90 3.76 -17.16
CA LYS A 161 -2.44 3.61 -17.21
C LYS A 161 -2.01 2.14 -17.30
N TYR A 162 -2.39 1.44 -18.36
CA TYR A 162 -2.13 -0.01 -18.54
C TYR A 162 -0.63 -0.38 -18.48
N LEU A 163 0.28 0.47 -18.97
CA LEU A 163 1.73 0.22 -18.88
C LEU A 163 2.21 0.17 -17.42
N LYS A 164 1.70 1.07 -16.56
CA LYS A 164 2.01 1.05 -15.12
C LYS A 164 1.42 -0.17 -14.44
N SER A 165 0.20 -0.56 -14.83
CA SER A 165 -0.43 -1.80 -14.35
C SER A 165 0.40 -3.04 -14.71
N LEU A 166 0.91 -3.12 -15.94
CA LEU A 166 1.79 -4.20 -16.39
C LEU A 166 3.13 -4.23 -15.63
N GLU A 167 3.70 -3.06 -15.31
CA GLU A 167 4.91 -2.96 -14.47
C GLU A 167 4.63 -3.54 -13.07
N VAL A 168 3.53 -3.15 -12.42
CA VAL A 168 3.14 -3.69 -11.10
C VAL A 168 2.91 -5.19 -11.17
N TYR A 169 2.23 -5.70 -12.21
CA TYR A 169 2.04 -7.13 -12.43
C TYR A 169 3.37 -7.89 -12.51
N GLN A 170 4.32 -7.36 -13.30
CA GLN A 170 5.64 -7.99 -13.44
C GLN A 170 6.41 -7.98 -12.11
N ILE A 171 6.30 -6.90 -11.32
CA ILE A 171 6.91 -6.82 -9.99
C ILE A 171 6.23 -7.83 -9.04
N ALA A 172 4.90 -7.93 -9.03
CA ALA A 172 4.16 -8.90 -8.21
C ALA A 172 4.64 -10.33 -8.45
N LYS A 173 4.84 -10.68 -9.73
CA LYS A 173 5.41 -11.98 -10.14
C LYS A 173 6.81 -12.21 -9.57
N LEU A 174 7.68 -11.20 -9.60
CA LEU A 174 9.03 -11.31 -9.03
C LEU A 174 9.01 -11.54 -7.51
N TYR A 175 8.03 -10.98 -6.81
CA TYR A 175 7.81 -11.24 -5.39
C TYR A 175 7.08 -12.56 -5.09
N GLY A 176 6.66 -13.31 -6.12
CA GLY A 176 5.87 -14.54 -5.96
C GLY A 176 4.46 -14.29 -5.44
N VAL A 177 3.91 -13.09 -5.67
CA VAL A 177 2.55 -12.73 -5.29
C VAL A 177 1.60 -13.04 -6.44
N VAL A 178 0.64 -13.92 -6.19
CA VAL A 178 -0.44 -14.22 -7.14
C VAL A 178 -1.57 -13.19 -6.96
N LEU A 179 -1.98 -12.58 -8.07
CA LEU A 179 -3.08 -11.62 -8.11
C LEU A 179 -4.42 -12.33 -8.31
N SER A 180 -5.53 -11.62 -8.04
CA SER A 180 -6.86 -12.18 -8.32
C SER A 180 -7.12 -12.26 -9.82
N VAL A 181 -7.94 -13.24 -10.22
CA VAL A 181 -8.43 -13.35 -11.61
C VAL A 181 -9.18 -12.10 -12.03
N ASP A 182 -9.91 -11.46 -11.12
CA ASP A 182 -10.69 -10.26 -11.40
C ASP A 182 -9.79 -9.05 -11.70
N THR A 183 -8.73 -8.82 -10.92
CA THR A 183 -7.74 -7.78 -11.21
C THR A 183 -7.06 -8.04 -12.56
N CYS A 184 -6.72 -9.30 -12.86
CA CYS A 184 -6.17 -9.67 -14.17
C CYS A 184 -7.17 -9.40 -15.30
N ASN A 185 -8.45 -9.73 -15.11
CA ASN A 185 -9.51 -9.46 -16.07
C ASN A 185 -9.69 -7.96 -16.31
N ILE A 186 -9.59 -7.11 -15.27
CA ILE A 186 -9.65 -5.64 -15.42
C ILE A 186 -8.51 -5.13 -16.31
N LEU A 187 -7.28 -5.60 -16.09
CA LEU A 187 -6.14 -5.20 -16.93
C LEU A 187 -6.26 -5.76 -18.36
N LEU A 188 -6.68 -7.01 -18.51
CA LEU A 188 -6.91 -7.63 -19.81
C LEU A 188 -7.98 -6.89 -20.62
N ASN A 189 -9.07 -6.51 -19.95
CA ASN A 189 -10.15 -5.72 -20.53
C ASN A 189 -9.63 -4.37 -21.04
N LEU A 190 -8.85 -3.66 -20.21
CA LEU A 190 -8.26 -2.36 -20.58
C LEU A 190 -7.30 -2.49 -21.77
N LEU A 191 -6.48 -3.55 -21.84
CA LEU A 191 -5.60 -3.78 -22.99
C LEU A 191 -6.43 -4.03 -24.27
N GLY A 192 -7.50 -4.82 -24.17
CA GLY A 192 -8.44 -5.04 -25.28
C GLY A 192 -9.15 -3.76 -25.72
N ASP A 193 -9.54 -2.89 -24.78
CA ASP A 193 -10.18 -1.59 -25.05
C ASP A 193 -9.23 -0.64 -25.77
N LYS A 194 -7.95 -0.61 -25.36
CA LYS A 194 -6.89 0.19 -26.00
C LYS A 194 -6.36 -0.41 -27.32
N ASN A 195 -6.93 -1.54 -27.76
CA ASN A 195 -6.49 -2.27 -28.94
C ASN A 195 -5.02 -2.73 -28.88
N GLU A 196 -4.50 -2.93 -27.67
CA GLU A 196 -3.14 -3.40 -27.40
C GLU A 196 -3.08 -4.94 -27.48
N LEU A 197 -3.50 -5.50 -28.61
CA LEU A 197 -3.80 -6.93 -28.75
C LEU A 197 -2.58 -7.82 -28.48
N ARG A 198 -1.40 -7.43 -28.95
CA ARG A 198 -0.16 -8.16 -28.69
C ARG A 198 0.16 -8.21 -27.20
N LEU A 199 0.04 -7.09 -26.51
CA LEU A 199 0.25 -7.02 -25.06
C LEU A 199 -0.83 -7.82 -24.31
N ALA A 200 -2.08 -7.75 -24.74
CA ALA A 200 -3.17 -8.53 -24.16
C ALA A 200 -2.90 -10.04 -24.23
N TRP A 201 -2.43 -10.55 -25.39
CA TRP A 201 -2.05 -11.95 -25.55
C TRP A 201 -0.84 -12.34 -24.70
N CYS A 202 0.21 -11.52 -24.69
CA CYS A 202 1.39 -11.76 -23.86
C CYS A 202 1.02 -11.78 -22.37
N PHE A 203 0.17 -10.85 -21.94
CA PHE A 203 -0.32 -10.76 -20.58
C PHE A 203 -1.16 -11.99 -20.21
N TYR A 204 -2.14 -12.37 -21.02
CA TYR A 204 -2.98 -13.53 -20.75
C TYR A 204 -2.19 -14.85 -20.72
N ALA A 205 -1.24 -15.04 -21.64
CA ALA A 205 -0.34 -16.20 -21.58
C ALA A 205 0.50 -16.21 -20.28
N SER A 206 0.90 -15.03 -19.81
CA SER A 206 1.63 -14.88 -18.55
C SER A 206 0.76 -15.20 -17.33
N THR A 207 -0.53 -14.82 -17.32
CA THR A 207 -1.44 -15.13 -16.20
C THR A 207 -1.66 -16.64 -16.07
N ILE A 208 -1.85 -17.34 -17.20
CA ILE A 208 -1.96 -18.81 -17.23
C ILE A 208 -0.70 -19.47 -16.67
N ARG A 209 0.50 -19.02 -17.12
CA ARG A 209 1.79 -19.57 -16.63
C ARG A 209 2.01 -19.34 -15.13
N ASN A 210 1.40 -18.30 -14.56
CA ASN A 210 1.44 -18.02 -13.13
C ASN A 210 0.33 -18.73 -12.34
N GLY A 211 -0.40 -19.67 -12.96
CA GLY A 211 -1.43 -20.47 -12.29
C GLY A 211 -2.78 -19.78 -12.11
N ILE A 212 -3.01 -18.64 -12.76
CA ILE A 212 -4.30 -17.95 -12.72
C ILE A 212 -5.22 -18.58 -13.78
N SER A 213 -6.25 -19.27 -13.32
CA SER A 213 -7.24 -19.92 -14.18
C SER A 213 -8.30 -18.94 -14.66
N ALA A 214 -8.66 -19.01 -15.94
CA ALA A 214 -9.75 -18.22 -16.51
C ALA A 214 -11.08 -18.58 -15.84
N ASN A 215 -11.90 -17.56 -15.55
CA ASN A 215 -13.25 -17.72 -15.01
C ASN A 215 -14.31 -17.29 -16.06
N GLN A 216 -15.58 -17.37 -15.68
CA GLN A 216 -16.70 -16.96 -16.55
C GLN A 216 -16.58 -15.52 -17.06
N SER A 217 -15.94 -14.62 -16.30
CA SER A 217 -15.70 -13.23 -16.70
C SER A 217 -14.49 -13.06 -17.62
N THR A 218 -13.54 -14.00 -17.61
CA THR A 218 -12.35 -13.97 -18.49
C THR A 218 -12.74 -14.25 -19.93
N TRP A 219 -13.59 -15.26 -20.15
CA TRP A 219 -13.94 -15.70 -21.50
C TRP A 219 -14.51 -14.58 -22.38
N PRO A 220 -15.48 -13.74 -21.92
CA PRO A 220 -15.93 -12.47 -22.55
C PRO A 220 -14.82 -11.64 -23.16
N LEU A 221 -13.78 -11.42 -22.37
CA LEU A 221 -12.64 -10.59 -22.75
C LEU A 221 -11.83 -11.25 -23.86
N ILE A 222 -11.62 -12.57 -23.76
CA ILE A 222 -10.84 -13.33 -24.73
C ILE A 222 -11.53 -13.39 -26.10
N ALA A 223 -12.85 -13.61 -26.18
CA ALA A 223 -13.50 -13.61 -27.49
C ALA A 223 -13.50 -12.22 -28.13
N ARG A 224 -13.68 -11.16 -27.33
CA ARG A 224 -13.59 -9.79 -27.82
C ARG A 224 -12.19 -9.47 -28.35
N ILE A 225 -11.12 -9.89 -27.67
CA ILE A 225 -9.74 -9.75 -28.15
C ILE A 225 -9.52 -10.58 -29.42
N LEU A 226 -10.00 -11.83 -29.49
CA LEU A 226 -9.91 -12.67 -30.70
C LEU A 226 -10.63 -12.06 -31.89
N TYR A 227 -11.81 -11.49 -31.67
CA TYR A 227 -12.59 -10.81 -32.70
C TYR A 227 -11.82 -9.61 -33.25
N LYS A 228 -11.29 -8.74 -32.37
CA LYS A 228 -10.46 -7.60 -32.77
C LYS A 228 -9.17 -8.03 -33.49
N ASP A 229 -8.65 -9.21 -33.18
CA ASP A 229 -7.46 -9.81 -33.81
C ASP A 229 -7.79 -10.58 -35.11
N GLY A 230 -9.05 -10.53 -35.59
CA GLY A 230 -9.49 -11.18 -36.84
C GLY A 230 -9.58 -12.71 -36.76
N LYS A 231 -9.51 -13.30 -35.56
CA LYS A 231 -9.46 -14.76 -35.34
C LYS A 231 -10.86 -15.36 -35.18
N PHE A 232 -11.76 -15.10 -36.13
CA PHE A 232 -13.19 -15.45 -36.04
C PHE A 232 -13.44 -16.95 -35.81
N GLY A 233 -12.69 -17.84 -36.46
CA GLY A 233 -12.85 -19.29 -36.25
C GLY A 233 -12.55 -19.74 -34.83
N ARG A 234 -11.72 -19.00 -34.06
CA ARG A 234 -11.51 -19.26 -32.63
C ARG A 234 -12.61 -18.67 -31.76
N VAL A 235 -13.24 -17.59 -32.19
CA VAL A 235 -14.42 -17.03 -31.53
C VAL A 235 -15.57 -18.03 -31.58
N SER A 236 -15.88 -18.59 -32.75
CA SER A 236 -16.94 -19.61 -32.90
C SER A 236 -16.74 -20.78 -31.96
N ARG A 237 -15.52 -21.33 -31.88
CA ARG A 237 -15.21 -22.43 -30.96
C ARG A 237 -15.46 -22.10 -29.49
N ILE A 238 -15.20 -20.87 -29.06
CA ILE A 238 -15.46 -20.45 -27.67
C ILE A 238 -16.96 -20.32 -27.41
N LEU A 239 -17.73 -19.85 -28.40
CA LEU A 239 -19.19 -19.78 -28.32
C LEU A 239 -19.81 -21.19 -28.29
N ASP A 240 -19.31 -22.10 -29.12
CA ASP A 240 -19.78 -23.49 -29.20
C ASP A 240 -19.54 -24.28 -27.91
N MET A 241 -18.58 -23.89 -27.08
CA MET A 241 -18.33 -24.51 -25.77
C MET A 241 -19.41 -24.19 -24.72
N GLY A 242 -20.38 -23.31 -25.02
CA GLY A 242 -21.48 -22.99 -24.10
C GLY A 242 -21.06 -22.22 -22.84
N ILE A 243 -19.84 -21.68 -22.82
CA ILE A 243 -19.27 -20.93 -21.68
C ILE A 243 -19.83 -19.48 -21.61
N TYR A 244 -20.74 -19.11 -22.52
CA TYR A 244 -21.12 -17.73 -22.83
C TYR A 244 -22.62 -17.45 -22.87
N ASN A 245 -22.99 -16.23 -22.48
CA ASN A 245 -24.27 -15.58 -22.81
C ASN A 245 -24.00 -14.44 -23.83
N PRO A 246 -24.61 -14.45 -25.04
CA PRO A 246 -24.25 -13.57 -26.17
C PRO A 246 -24.53 -12.06 -26.01
N GLU A 247 -25.16 -11.60 -24.92
CA GLU A 247 -25.57 -10.20 -24.76
C GLU A 247 -24.43 -9.17 -24.57
N ILE A 248 -23.16 -9.61 -24.43
CA ILE A 248 -22.01 -8.74 -24.08
C ILE A 248 -21.21 -8.28 -25.32
N LEU A 249 -21.62 -8.66 -26.53
CA LEU A 249 -20.90 -8.32 -27.78
C LEU A 249 -21.38 -7.05 -28.49
N ILE A 250 -22.29 -6.27 -27.88
CA ILE A 250 -22.77 -4.99 -28.41
C ILE A 250 -22.02 -3.82 -27.77
#